data_AF-A0A9E4A1N9-F1
#
_entry.id   AF-A0A9E4A1N9-F1
#
_cell.length_a   1.000
_cell.length_b   1.000
_cell.length_c   1.000
_cell.angle_alpha   90.00
_cell.angle_beta   90.00
_cell.angle_gamma   90.00
#
_symmetry.space_group_name_H-M   'P 1'
#
loop_
_entity.id
_entity.type
_entity.pdbx_description
1 polymer ?
#
loop_
_entity_poly.entity_id
_entity_poly.type
_entity_poly.pdbx_seq_one_letter_code
_entity_poly.pdbx_strand_id
1 'polypeptide(L)'
;TRLRKLHETDLDGVILAAAGIKRLIGEEIITEYFEADRMVPAAGQGALGVETREDDLEIETLLEAINDRHSETEVLAERVVLQELGGGCQVPIGVNARLEDDRLHLIATVCSPDGKHRLLERLSSSSACAQELAVNLATKLIQNGAHKLQSGT
;
A
#
# COMPACT_ATOMS: atom_id res chain seq x y z
N THR A 1 -12.06 -13.77 16.99
CA THR A 1 -11.63 -12.65 16.12
C THR A 1 -10.34 -12.07 16.67
N ARG A 2 -9.60 -11.22 15.92
CA ARG A 2 -8.33 -10.62 16.42
C ARG A 2 -8.55 -9.81 17.71
N LEU A 3 -9.63 -9.02 17.78
CA LEU A 3 -9.98 -8.25 18.99
C LEU A 3 -10.37 -9.14 20.17
N ARG A 4 -11.08 -10.25 19.93
CA ARG A 4 -11.37 -11.19 21.01
C ARG A 4 -10.07 -11.77 21.59
N LYS A 5 -9.10 -12.12 20.73
CA LYS A 5 -7.78 -12.57 21.21
C LYS A 5 -7.05 -11.49 22.01
N LEU A 6 -7.13 -10.22 21.62
CA LEU A 6 -6.56 -9.11 22.41
C LEU A 6 -7.07 -9.09 23.86
N HIS A 7 -8.36 -9.41 24.09
CA HIS A 7 -8.92 -9.46 25.45
C HIS A 7 -8.72 -10.80 26.18
N GLU A 8 -8.65 -11.90 25.44
CA GLU A 8 -8.59 -13.26 26.00
C GLU A 8 -7.15 -13.79 26.16
N THR A 9 -6.15 -13.07 25.66
CA THR A 9 -4.74 -13.48 25.69
C THR A 9 -3.85 -12.36 26.23
N ASP A 10 -2.61 -12.70 26.61
CA ASP A 10 -1.61 -11.76 27.13
C ASP A 10 -0.98 -10.89 26.03
N LEU A 11 -1.78 -10.33 25.12
CA LEU A 11 -1.31 -9.37 24.12
C LEU A 11 -1.46 -7.94 24.65
N ASP A 12 -0.38 -7.16 24.62
CA ASP A 12 -0.43 -5.73 24.96
C ASP A 12 -1.14 -4.89 23.88
N GLY A 13 -1.18 -5.38 22.64
CA GLY A 13 -1.76 -4.65 21.52
C GLY A 13 -1.78 -5.44 20.21
N VAL A 14 -2.48 -4.89 19.22
CA VAL A 14 -2.51 -5.42 17.84
C VAL A 14 -2.44 -4.26 16.85
N ILE A 15 -1.73 -4.49 15.74
CA ILE A 15 -1.69 -3.54 14.61
C ILE A 15 -2.72 -4.00 13.58
N LEU A 16 -3.64 -3.09 13.22
CA LEU A 16 -4.72 -3.35 12.27
C LEU A 16 -4.85 -2.17 11.30
N ALA A 17 -5.28 -2.44 10.08
CA ALA A 17 -5.57 -1.39 9.12
C ALA A 17 -6.77 -0.55 9.61
N ALA A 18 -6.56 0.76 9.76
CA ALA A 18 -7.58 1.68 10.27
C ALA A 18 -8.89 1.61 9.48
N ALA A 19 -8.82 1.54 8.14
CA ALA A 19 -10.00 1.48 7.29
C ALA A 19 -10.95 0.31 7.64
N GLY A 20 -10.40 -0.87 8.00
CA GLY A 20 -11.21 -2.01 8.41
C GLY A 20 -11.90 -1.79 9.76
N ILE A 21 -11.21 -1.14 10.69
CA ILE A 21 -11.77 -0.78 12.01
C ILE A 21 -12.89 0.24 11.88
N LYS A 22 -12.67 1.32 11.11
CA LYS A 22 -13.69 2.36 10.89
C LYS A 22 -14.96 1.81 10.25
N ARG A 23 -14.82 0.90 9.28
CA ARG A 23 -15.97 0.33 8.54
C ARG A 23 -16.80 -0.65 9.36
N LEU A 24 -16.17 -1.44 10.23
CA LEU A 24 -16.81 -2.59 10.87
C LEU A 24 -17.13 -2.40 12.35
N ILE A 25 -16.45 -1.47 13.04
CA ILE A 25 -16.47 -1.40 14.51
C ILE A 25 -16.72 0.02 15.00
N GLY A 26 -15.94 0.99 14.53
CA GLY A 26 -15.90 2.36 15.06
C GLY A 26 -14.47 2.78 15.37
N GLU A 27 -14.17 4.08 15.25
CA GLU A 27 -12.80 4.59 15.35
C GLU A 27 -12.33 4.84 16.79
N GLU A 28 -13.27 4.87 17.73
CA GLU A 28 -13.07 5.05 19.18
C GLU A 28 -12.17 3.99 19.83
N ILE A 29 -11.98 2.82 19.20
CA ILE A 29 -11.06 1.79 19.68
C ILE A 29 -9.62 1.98 19.18
N ILE A 30 -9.38 2.91 18.24
CA ILE A 30 -8.05 3.17 17.68
C ILE A 30 -7.28 4.04 18.67
N THR A 31 -6.20 3.49 19.22
CA THR A 31 -5.33 4.20 20.18
C THR A 31 -4.32 5.11 19.51
N GLU A 32 -3.84 4.75 18.32
CA GLU A 32 -2.81 5.48 17.58
C GLU A 32 -2.95 5.23 16.08
N TYR A 33 -2.75 6.29 15.29
CA TYR A 33 -2.53 6.20 13.85
C TYR A 33 -1.04 6.30 13.57
N PHE A 34 -0.54 5.44 12.67
CA PHE A 34 0.84 5.54 12.21
C PHE A 34 0.92 6.42 10.97
N GLU A 35 1.83 7.40 11.00
CA GLU A 35 2.20 8.16 9.81
C GLU A 35 2.82 7.25 8.75
N ALA A 36 2.55 7.55 7.48
CA ALA A 36 2.95 6.71 6.36
C ALA A 36 4.47 6.58 6.19
N ASP A 37 5.25 7.53 6.71
CA ASP A 37 6.71 7.46 6.72
C ASP A 37 7.27 6.55 7.82
N ARG A 38 6.57 6.46 8.95
CA ARG A 38 6.89 5.58 10.08
C ARG A 38 6.50 4.13 9.80
N MET A 39 5.31 3.91 9.27
CA MET A 39 4.82 2.59 8.85
C MET A 39 4.15 2.70 7.48
N VAL A 40 4.93 2.45 6.44
CA VAL A 40 4.41 2.51 5.07
C VAL A 40 3.32 1.43 4.91
N PRO A 41 2.10 1.81 4.51
CA PRO A 41 1.00 0.87 4.28
C PRO A 41 1.32 -0.20 3.24
N ALA A 42 0.54 -1.28 3.25
CA ALA A 42 0.48 -2.18 2.11
C ALA A 42 -0.12 -1.46 0.88
N ALA A 43 0.35 -1.81 -0.32
CA ALA A 43 -0.23 -1.27 -1.56
C ALA A 43 -1.75 -1.51 -1.62
N GLY A 44 -2.50 -0.47 -1.91
CA GLY A 44 -3.96 -0.45 -1.96
C GLY A 44 -4.65 -0.46 -0.59
N GLN A 45 -3.92 -0.34 0.52
CA GLN A 45 -4.53 -0.43 1.85
C GLN A 45 -5.56 0.68 2.06
N GLY A 46 -6.82 0.27 2.21
CA GLY A 46 -7.95 1.17 2.43
C GLY A 46 -8.83 1.36 1.20
N ALA A 47 -8.29 1.15 0.00
CA ALA A 47 -9.06 1.14 -1.24
C ALA A 47 -9.95 -0.12 -1.34
N LEU A 48 -11.02 -0.02 -2.13
CA LEU A 48 -11.85 -1.15 -2.53
C LEU A 48 -11.77 -1.26 -4.05
N GLY A 49 -11.31 -2.41 -4.55
CA GLY A 49 -11.39 -2.74 -5.97
C GLY A 49 -12.62 -3.58 -6.25
N VAL A 50 -13.29 -3.31 -7.38
CA VAL A 50 -14.39 -4.14 -7.89
C VAL A 50 -13.86 -4.89 -9.10
N GLU A 51 -13.93 -6.22 -9.07
CA GLU A 51 -13.50 -7.08 -10.16
C GLU A 51 -14.71 -7.52 -10.98
N THR A 52 -14.58 -7.41 -12.30
CA THR A 52 -15.62 -7.77 -13.27
C THR A 52 -15.00 -8.53 -14.44
N ARG A 53 -15.84 -9.05 -15.34
CA ARG A 53 -15.37 -9.63 -16.59
C ARG A 53 -14.90 -8.51 -17.52
N GLU A 54 -13.84 -8.76 -18.28
CA GLU A 54 -13.26 -7.80 -19.23
C GLU A 54 -14.20 -7.46 -20.41
N ASP A 55 -15.14 -8.34 -20.76
CA ASP A 55 -16.05 -8.19 -21.90
C ASP A 55 -17.46 -7.68 -21.54
N ASP A 56 -17.67 -7.26 -20.28
CA ASP A 56 -18.97 -6.80 -19.78
C ASP A 56 -19.07 -5.27 -19.74
N LEU A 57 -19.25 -4.67 -20.92
CA LEU A 57 -19.31 -3.21 -21.13
C LEU A 57 -20.47 -2.52 -20.37
N GLU A 58 -21.56 -3.26 -20.13
CA GLU A 58 -22.69 -2.74 -19.36
C GLU A 58 -22.26 -2.49 -17.92
N ILE A 59 -21.59 -3.47 -17.30
CA ILE A 59 -21.06 -3.33 -15.95
C ILE A 59 -19.94 -2.29 -15.89
N GLU A 60 -19.04 -2.25 -16.87
CA GLU A 60 -17.97 -1.24 -16.92
C GLU A 60 -18.53 0.19 -16.84
N THR A 61 -19.56 0.48 -17.64
CA THR A 61 -20.24 1.79 -17.65
C THR A 61 -20.83 2.14 -16.28
N LEU A 62 -21.39 1.16 -15.56
CA LEU A 62 -21.93 1.38 -14.21
C LEU A 62 -20.82 1.64 -13.18
N LEU A 63 -19.68 0.98 -13.32
CA LEU A 63 -18.55 1.14 -12.41
C LEU A 63 -17.84 2.48 -12.57
N GLU A 64 -17.83 3.06 -13.78
CA GLU A 64 -17.28 4.40 -14.00
C GLU A 64 -17.92 5.45 -13.08
N ALA A 65 -19.21 5.30 -12.76
CA ALA A 65 -19.94 6.24 -11.90
C ALA A 65 -19.50 6.20 -10.43
N ILE A 66 -18.87 5.12 -9.97
CA ILE A 66 -18.39 4.95 -8.59
C ILE A 66 -16.86 4.95 -8.47
N ASN A 67 -16.15 5.01 -9.59
CA ASN A 67 -14.69 5.01 -9.60
C ASN A 67 -14.15 6.39 -9.19
N ASP A 68 -13.32 6.41 -8.15
CA ASP A 68 -12.58 7.60 -7.76
C ASP A 68 -11.24 7.65 -8.50
N ARG A 69 -11.11 8.59 -9.45
CA ARG A 69 -9.91 8.71 -10.30
C ARG A 69 -8.63 9.04 -9.52
N HIS A 70 -8.77 9.72 -8.39
CA HIS A 70 -7.64 10.01 -7.50
C HIS A 70 -7.10 8.72 -6.87
N SER A 71 -7.98 7.96 -6.19
CA SER A 71 -7.64 6.66 -5.61
C SER A 71 -7.15 5.66 -6.67
N GLU A 72 -7.76 5.64 -7.86
CA GLU A 72 -7.32 4.80 -8.98
C GLU A 72 -5.86 5.09 -9.35
N THR A 73 -5.51 6.37 -9.54
CA THR A 73 -4.14 6.78 -9.89
C THR A 73 -3.13 6.38 -8.81
N GLU A 74 -3.47 6.63 -7.55
CA GLU A 74 -2.64 6.27 -6.40
C GLU A 74 -2.41 4.75 -6.32
N VAL A 75 -3.50 3.97 -6.33
CA VAL A 75 -3.44 2.51 -6.18
C VAL A 75 -2.75 1.85 -7.36
N LEU A 76 -2.96 2.32 -8.59
CA LEU A 76 -2.25 1.78 -9.76
C LEU A 76 -0.75 2.00 -9.64
N ALA A 77 -0.30 3.20 -9.23
CA ALA A 77 1.10 3.47 -9.02
C ALA A 77 1.69 2.58 -7.91
N GLU A 78 0.97 2.39 -6.80
CA GLU A 78 1.39 1.48 -5.72
C GLU A 78 1.54 0.03 -6.20
N ARG A 79 0.59 -0.44 -7.01
CA ARG A 79 0.59 -1.80 -7.58
C ARG A 79 1.75 -2.01 -8.55
N VAL A 80 2.09 -1.01 -9.37
CA VAL A 80 3.27 -1.08 -10.25
C VAL A 80 4.53 -1.25 -9.42
N VAL A 81 4.75 -0.45 -8.36
CA VAL A 81 5.93 -0.64 -7.49
C VAL A 81 5.97 -2.05 -6.89
N LEU A 82 4.84 -2.54 -6.38
CA LEU A 82 4.77 -3.87 -5.78
C LEU A 82 5.09 -4.98 -6.78
N GLN A 83 4.57 -4.86 -8.01
CA GLN A 83 4.82 -5.80 -9.11
C GLN A 83 6.30 -5.81 -9.52
N GLU A 84 6.90 -4.64 -9.70
CA GLU A 84 8.32 -4.51 -10.06
C GLU A 84 9.25 -5.06 -8.98
N LEU A 85 8.90 -4.92 -7.70
CA LEU A 85 9.66 -5.49 -6.59
C LEU A 85 9.51 -7.02 -6.45
N GLY A 86 8.64 -7.65 -7.24
CA GLY A 86 8.34 -9.08 -7.14
C GLY A 86 7.63 -9.46 -5.83
N GLY A 87 6.91 -8.51 -5.22
CA GLY A 87 6.30 -8.66 -3.91
C GLY A 87 5.01 -9.47 -3.93
N GLY A 88 4.98 -10.61 -3.24
CA GLY A 88 3.74 -11.28 -2.82
C GLY A 88 3.31 -10.87 -1.40
N CYS A 89 2.15 -11.32 -0.93
CA CYS A 89 1.59 -10.98 0.40
C CYS A 89 2.48 -11.32 1.61
N GLN A 90 3.57 -12.06 1.43
CA GLN A 90 4.48 -12.49 2.49
C GLN A 90 5.81 -11.72 2.52
N VAL A 91 6.01 -10.76 1.60
CA VAL A 91 7.25 -9.98 1.53
C VAL A 91 7.08 -8.69 2.32
N PRO A 92 8.04 -8.29 3.16
CA PRO A 92 7.97 -7.07 3.98
C PRO A 92 8.18 -5.79 3.14
N ILE A 93 7.18 -5.51 2.28
CA ILE A 93 7.12 -4.35 1.39
C ILE A 93 5.94 -3.48 1.82
N GLY A 94 6.17 -2.18 1.90
CA GLY A 94 5.12 -1.17 1.99
C GLY A 94 5.24 -0.20 0.83
N VAL A 95 4.10 0.23 0.28
CA VAL A 95 4.02 1.23 -0.79
C VAL A 95 2.84 2.14 -0.50
N ASN A 96 3.05 3.45 -0.59
CA ASN A 96 1.97 4.41 -0.54
C ASN A 96 2.17 5.52 -1.57
N ALA A 97 1.09 5.83 -2.29
CA ALA A 97 0.95 6.96 -3.17
C ALA A 97 0.03 8.01 -2.55
N ARG A 98 0.29 9.27 -2.87
CA ARG A 98 -0.58 10.37 -2.52
C ARG A 98 -0.57 11.41 -3.63
N LEU A 99 -1.73 11.66 -4.23
CA LEU A 99 -1.93 12.65 -5.27
C LEU A 99 -2.38 13.96 -4.62
N GLU A 100 -1.52 14.98 -4.71
CA GLU A 100 -1.83 16.34 -4.27
C GLU A 100 -1.80 17.25 -5.50
N ASP A 101 -2.96 17.80 -5.85
CA ASP A 101 -3.20 18.49 -7.12
C ASP A 101 -2.81 17.62 -8.32
N ASP A 102 -1.82 18.04 -9.12
CA ASP A 102 -1.28 17.26 -10.25
C ASP A 102 0.01 16.49 -9.88
N ARG A 103 0.42 16.47 -8.61
CA ARG A 103 1.69 15.87 -8.20
C ARG A 103 1.46 14.58 -7.43
N LEU A 104 1.98 13.47 -7.98
CA LEU A 104 1.98 12.19 -7.31
C LEU A 104 3.22 12.04 -6.45
N HIS A 105 3.04 11.79 -5.16
CA HIS A 105 4.08 11.48 -4.20
C HIS A 105 4.06 9.98 -3.92
N LEU A 106 5.16 9.28 -4.21
CA LEU A 106 5.31 7.86 -3.91
C LEU A 106 6.37 7.65 -2.83
N ILE A 107 6.04 6.80 -1.87
CA ILE A 107 6.96 6.25 -0.88
C ILE A 107 6.89 4.72 -0.94
N ALA A 108 8.03 4.05 -0.93
CA ALA A 108 8.06 2.61 -0.73
C ALA A 108 9.23 2.17 0.14
N THR A 109 9.00 1.08 0.86
CA THR A 109 9.95 0.51 1.80
C THR A 109 10.08 -0.98 1.56
N VAL A 110 11.29 -1.49 1.77
CA VAL A 110 11.59 -2.92 1.86
C VAL A 110 12.35 -3.14 3.15
N CYS A 111 11.90 -4.07 3.98
CA CYS A 111 12.57 -4.39 5.24
C CYS A 111 13.16 -5.81 5.20
N SER A 112 14.17 -6.09 6.01
CA SER A 112 14.55 -7.48 6.27
C SER A 112 13.45 -8.20 7.08
N PRO A 113 13.28 -9.52 6.94
CA PRO A 113 12.33 -10.28 7.76
C PRO A 113 12.54 -10.16 9.27
N ASP A 114 13.78 -9.91 9.70
CA ASP A 114 14.14 -9.69 11.11
C ASP A 114 13.98 -8.23 11.57
N GLY A 115 13.58 -7.32 10.67
CA GLY A 115 13.32 -5.91 10.95
C GLY A 115 14.56 -5.04 11.19
N LYS A 116 15.79 -5.59 11.09
CA LYS A 116 17.02 -4.85 11.39
C LYS A 116 17.46 -3.88 10.28
N HIS A 117 17.05 -4.16 9.05
CA HIS A 117 17.46 -3.40 7.89
C HIS A 117 16.22 -2.92 7.12
N ARG A 118 16.30 -1.69 6.61
CA ARG A 118 15.22 -1.03 5.88
C ARG A 118 15.81 -0.20 4.74
N LEU A 119 15.29 -0.41 3.55
CA LEU A 119 15.43 0.52 2.43
C LEU A 119 14.13 1.31 2.32
N LEU A 120 14.24 2.61 2.12
CA LEU A 120 13.12 3.52 2.01
C LEU A 120 13.42 4.53 0.91
N GLU A 121 12.56 4.59 -0.09
CA GLU A 121 12.69 5.52 -1.20
C GLU A 121 11.45 6.37 -1.36
N ARG A 122 11.67 7.60 -1.84
CA ARG A 122 10.62 8.56 -2.14
C ARG A 122 10.90 9.23 -3.47
N LEU A 123 9.90 9.33 -4.33
CA LEU A 123 9.94 10.12 -5.55
C LEU A 123 8.62 10.87 -5.72
N SER A 124 8.65 11.95 -6.51
CA SER A 124 7.43 12.64 -6.92
C SER A 124 7.57 13.22 -8.33
N SER A 125 6.48 13.18 -9.08
CA SER A 125 6.38 13.74 -10.44
C SER A 125 4.93 14.16 -10.72
N SER A 126 4.66 14.68 -11.92
CA SER A 126 3.29 14.90 -12.37
C SER A 126 2.53 13.57 -12.45
N SER A 127 1.23 13.60 -12.18
CA SER A 127 0.31 12.46 -12.29
C SER A 127 0.36 11.79 -13.67
N ALA A 128 0.62 12.56 -14.72
CA ALA A 128 0.81 12.06 -16.08
C ALA A 128 1.98 11.08 -16.24
N CYS A 129 2.96 11.14 -15.32
CA CYS A 129 4.12 10.25 -15.28
C CYS A 129 4.03 9.20 -14.16
N ALA A 130 2.83 8.94 -13.60
CA ALA A 130 2.66 8.07 -12.43
C ALA A 130 3.28 6.67 -12.60
N GLN A 131 3.07 6.04 -13.75
CA GLN A 131 3.62 4.71 -14.03
C GLN A 131 5.15 4.72 -14.13
N GLU A 132 5.72 5.72 -14.82
CA GLU A 132 7.17 5.87 -14.93
C GLU A 132 7.80 6.14 -13.55
N LEU A 133 7.17 6.99 -12.74
CA LEU A 133 7.58 7.27 -11.37
C LEU A 133 7.64 6.00 -10.53
N ALA A 134 6.62 5.16 -10.63
CA ALA A 134 6.53 3.89 -9.90
C ALA A 134 7.66 2.92 -10.31
N VAL A 135 7.89 2.73 -11.61
CA VAL A 135 8.99 1.90 -12.13
C VAL A 135 10.35 2.42 -11.67
N ASN A 136 10.56 3.73 -11.74
CA ASN A 136 11.81 4.37 -11.32
C ASN A 136 12.06 4.18 -9.81
N LEU A 137 11.01 4.30 -8.99
CA LEU A 137 11.12 4.10 -7.54
C LEU A 137 11.48 2.65 -7.21
N ALA A 138 10.80 1.68 -7.83
CA ALA A 138 11.11 0.26 -7.65
C ALA A 138 12.54 -0.07 -8.11
N THR A 139 12.94 0.43 -9.28
CA THR A 139 14.30 0.27 -9.81
C THR A 139 15.35 0.79 -8.83
N LYS A 140 15.12 1.95 -8.21
CA LYS A 140 16.03 2.53 -7.22
C LYS A 140 16.16 1.64 -5.99
N LEU A 141 15.06 1.10 -5.48
CA LEU A 141 15.07 0.13 -4.37
C LEU A 141 15.85 -1.15 -4.74
N ILE A 142 15.64 -1.68 -5.95
CA ILE A 142 16.33 -2.87 -6.45
C ILE A 142 17.85 -2.62 -6.53
N GLN A 143 18.26 -1.48 -7.10
CA GLN A 143 19.67 -1.07 -7.17
C GLN A 143 20.29 -0.93 -5.78
N ASN A 144 19.50 -0.49 -4.79
CA ASN A 144 19.92 -0.39 -3.39
C ASN A 144 19.88 -1.73 -2.63
N GLY A 145 19.54 -2.83 -3.30
CA GLY A 145 19.63 -4.19 -2.75
C GLY A 145 18.32 -4.77 -2.22
N ALA A 146 17.15 -4.24 -2.63
CA ALA A 146 15.84 -4.72 -2.17
C ALA A 146 15.68 -6.25 -2.27
N HIS A 147 16.08 -6.87 -3.39
CA HIS A 147 15.93 -8.33 -3.54
C HIS A 147 16.77 -9.13 -2.54
N LYS A 148 18.00 -8.69 -2.25
CA LYS A 148 18.87 -9.33 -1.24
C LYS A 148 18.27 -9.19 0.16
N LEU A 149 17.75 -8.00 0.44
CA LEU A 149 17.12 -7.69 1.71
C LEU A 149 15.88 -8.56 1.97
N GLN A 150 15.08 -8.80 0.93
CA GLN A 150 13.91 -9.69 1.00
C GLN A 150 14.28 -11.15 1.25
N SER A 151 15.38 -11.64 0.67
CA SER A 151 15.85 -13.02 0.82
C SER A 151 16.62 -13.29 2.12
N GLY A 152 16.88 -12.26 2.92
CA GLY A 152 17.63 -12.38 4.18
C GLY A 152 19.10 -12.83 3.99
N THR A 153 19.67 -12.56 2.81
CA THR A 153 21.03 -12.94 2.40
C THR A 153 21.83 -11.71 2.01
#